data_AF-A0A154BQM0-F1
#
_entry.id   AF-A0A154BQM0-F1
#
_cell.length_a   1.000
_cell.length_b   1.000
_cell.length_c   1.000
_cell.angle_alpha   90.00
_cell.angle_beta   90.00
_cell.angle_gamma   90.00
#
_symmetry.space_group_name_H-M   'P 1'
#
loop_
_entity.id
_entity.type
_entity.pdbx_description
1 polymer ?
#
loop_
_entity_poly.entity_id
_entity_poly.type
_entity_poly.pdbx_seq_one_letter_code
_entity_poly.pdbx_strand_id
1 'polypeptide(L)'
;MFETNLRLTSILGLLTVVVVISLFLDYCRLLRRPARIGLWLAILCILAGFALTLQAVLPGNHFYGPVFSEAATQERVVALTFDDGPYPPYTQQTLAVLKENGVPATFFLVGKNAEKHPELVAQIVAEGHQIGNHTYSHTDLLKLDRAQVAAEVDKTQQILATITGHAPEVVRPPHGFRDAVIMDVMAERNLTVVEWSVMCRDWVNPGVEAIASRAVSKVKSGSIILLHDGDGVAANASRAQTIEATRRIIHELKSQGYRFVTVNEILKTTAKEGAKL
;
A
#
# COMPACT_ATOMS: atom_id res chain seq x y z
N MET A 1 23.38 2.09 -2.85
CA MET A 1 22.15 2.89 -2.90
C MET A 1 22.22 3.82 -1.69
N PHE A 2 21.92 5.12 -1.80
CA PHE A 2 22.22 6.11 -0.75
C PHE A 2 21.75 5.65 0.64
N GLU A 3 22.67 5.32 1.55
CA GLU A 3 22.43 5.01 2.97
C GLU A 3 22.09 6.29 3.74
N THR A 4 21.22 7.12 3.19
CA THR A 4 20.70 8.24 3.95
C THR A 4 19.59 7.72 4.82
N ASN A 5 19.90 7.47 6.10
CA ASN A 5 18.93 7.32 7.21
C ASN A 5 18.04 8.58 7.41
N LEU A 6 17.95 9.45 6.40
CA LEU A 6 17.19 10.69 6.43
C LEU A 6 15.78 10.42 5.93
N ARG A 7 14.81 10.88 6.72
CA ARG A 7 13.39 10.87 6.35
C ARG A 7 13.15 11.77 5.15
N LEU A 8 12.21 11.39 4.30
CA LEU A 8 11.77 12.26 3.20
C LEU A 8 11.32 13.63 3.71
N THR A 9 10.56 13.66 4.81
CA THR A 9 10.09 14.90 5.44
C THR A 9 11.24 15.80 5.89
N SER A 10 12.34 15.23 6.40
CA SER A 10 13.56 15.99 6.73
C SER A 10 14.23 16.58 5.49
N ILE A 11 14.31 15.82 4.39
CA ILE A 11 14.87 16.30 3.12
C ILE A 11 14.02 17.44 2.55
N LEU A 12 12.70 17.29 2.53
CA LEU A 12 11.77 18.33 2.09
C LEU A 12 11.87 19.59 2.95
N GLY A 13 12.02 19.44 4.27
CA GLY A 13 12.27 20.55 5.19
C GLY A 13 13.55 21.31 4.85
N LEU A 14 14.66 20.59 4.62
CA LEU A 14 15.93 21.21 4.21
C LEU A 14 15.83 21.92 2.87
N LEU A 15 15.21 21.30 1.86
CA LEU A 15 14.96 21.92 0.56
C LEU A 15 14.14 23.20 0.69
N THR A 16 13.14 23.21 1.57
CA THR A 16 12.32 24.40 1.84
C THR A 16 13.16 25.53 2.47
N VAL A 17 14.03 25.22 3.43
CA VAL A 17 14.96 26.20 4.01
C VAL A 17 15.87 26.79 2.94
N VAL A 18 16.42 25.95 2.04
CA VAL A 18 17.26 26.40 0.92
C VAL A 18 16.48 27.31 -0.03
N VAL A 19 15.23 26.97 -0.37
CA VAL A 19 14.35 27.82 -1.20
C VAL A 19 14.18 29.21 -0.58
N VAL A 20 13.82 29.27 0.71
CA VAL A 20 13.57 30.55 1.40
C VAL A 20 14.83 31.41 1.44
N ILE A 21 15.97 30.83 1.84
CA ILE A 21 17.25 31.54 1.90
C ILE A 21 17.66 32.03 0.50
N SER A 22 17.55 31.19 -0.52
CA SER A 22 17.95 31.52 -1.89
C SER A 22 17.14 32.68 -2.46
N LEU A 23 15.82 32.67 -2.27
CA LEU A 23 14.94 33.75 -2.69
C LEU A 23 15.20 35.05 -1.92
N PHE A 24 15.49 34.96 -0.61
CA PHE A 24 15.85 36.11 0.20
C PHE A 24 17.17 36.75 -0.25
N LEU A 25 18.21 35.95 -0.52
CA LEU A 25 19.49 36.45 -1.03
C LEU A 25 19.36 37.12 -2.40
N ASP A 26 18.52 36.57 -3.29
CA ASP A 26 18.18 37.20 -4.58
C ASP A 26 17.43 38.52 -4.40
N TYR A 27 16.48 38.58 -3.45
CA TYR A 27 15.74 39.78 -3.07
C TYR A 27 16.68 40.88 -2.58
N CYS A 28 17.62 40.54 -1.69
CA CYS A 28 18.71 41.40 -1.20
C CYS A 28 19.76 41.75 -2.27
N ARG A 29 19.63 41.22 -3.50
CA ARG A 29 20.55 41.42 -4.63
C ARG A 29 21.94 40.81 -4.45
N LEU A 30 22.13 39.94 -3.46
CA LEU A 30 23.41 39.30 -3.16
C LEU A 30 23.79 38.22 -4.19
N LEU A 31 22.81 37.54 -4.78
CA LEU A 31 22.99 36.46 -5.76
C LEU A 31 22.54 36.85 -7.20
N ARG A 32 22.42 38.15 -7.47
CA ARG A 32 21.65 38.67 -8.61
C ARG A 32 22.44 38.91 -9.90
N ARG A 33 23.77 38.80 -9.92
CA ARG A 33 24.58 39.08 -11.11
C ARG A 33 25.63 38.00 -11.39
N PRO A 34 25.73 37.49 -12.63
CA PRO A 34 24.98 37.88 -13.84
C PRO A 34 23.62 37.19 -14.03
N ALA A 35 23.30 36.15 -13.25
CA ALA A 35 22.02 35.42 -13.30
C ALA A 35 21.31 35.47 -11.94
N ARG A 36 19.98 35.31 -11.90
CA ARG A 36 19.18 35.15 -10.66
C ARG A 36 19.44 33.77 -10.06
N ILE A 37 20.63 33.57 -9.49
CA ILE A 37 21.09 32.25 -9.03
C ILE A 37 20.17 31.72 -7.93
N GLY A 38 19.71 32.60 -7.02
CA GLY A 38 18.79 32.21 -5.95
C GLY A 38 17.45 31.70 -6.50
N LEU A 39 16.89 32.33 -7.53
CA LEU A 39 15.68 31.85 -8.20
C LEU A 39 15.88 30.47 -8.84
N TRP A 40 16.97 30.27 -9.57
CA TRP A 40 17.23 28.98 -10.22
C TRP A 40 17.45 27.85 -9.19
N LEU A 41 18.16 28.15 -8.10
CA LEU A 41 18.32 27.20 -7.00
C LEU A 41 16.99 26.87 -6.33
N ALA A 42 16.13 27.87 -6.09
CA ALA A 42 14.79 27.64 -5.55
C ALA A 42 13.94 26.75 -6.47
N ILE A 43 13.94 27.02 -7.78
CA ILE A 43 13.22 26.18 -8.77
C ILE A 43 13.75 24.74 -8.73
N LEU A 44 15.07 24.56 -8.73
CA LEU A 44 15.69 23.24 -8.66
C LEU A 44 15.29 22.48 -7.39
N CYS A 45 15.32 23.13 -6.23
CA CYS A 45 14.91 22.52 -4.96
C CYS A 45 13.42 22.15 -4.93
N ILE A 46 12.54 22.98 -5.49
CA ILE A 46 11.10 22.68 -5.62
C ILE A 46 10.91 21.46 -6.52
N LEU A 47 11.55 21.43 -7.69
CA LEU A 47 11.46 20.30 -8.63
C LEU A 47 12.01 19.01 -8.01
N ALA A 48 13.13 19.09 -7.29
CA ALA A 48 13.70 17.96 -6.56
C ALA A 48 12.76 17.45 -5.46
N GLY A 49 12.18 18.34 -4.65
CA GLY A 49 11.24 17.97 -3.61
C GLY A 49 9.97 17.33 -4.18
N PHE A 50 9.45 17.88 -5.28
CA PHE A 50 8.32 17.31 -6.00
C PHE A 50 8.64 15.91 -6.56
N ALA A 51 9.80 15.75 -7.21
CA ALA A 51 10.24 14.46 -7.73
C ALA A 51 10.38 13.41 -6.62
N LEU A 52 11.05 13.73 -5.51
CA LEU A 52 11.20 12.84 -4.35
C LEU A 52 9.86 12.45 -3.71
N THR A 53 8.91 13.39 -3.66
CA THR A 53 7.56 13.11 -3.17
C THR A 53 6.78 12.20 -4.11
N LEU A 54 6.88 12.39 -5.43
CA LEU A 54 6.29 11.46 -6.40
C LEU A 54 6.83 10.05 -6.23
N GLN A 55 8.14 9.90 -6.02
CA GLN A 55 8.75 8.60 -5.78
C GLN A 55 8.18 7.87 -4.55
N ALA A 56 7.65 8.60 -3.55
CA ALA A 56 7.13 8.07 -2.29
C ALA A 56 5.68 7.61 -2.34
N VAL A 57 4.93 8.03 -3.38
CA VAL A 57 3.47 7.83 -3.46
C VAL A 57 3.02 7.03 -4.68
N LEU A 58 3.89 6.83 -5.68
CA LEU A 58 3.57 6.05 -6.87
C LEU A 58 3.69 4.55 -6.55
N PRO A 59 2.60 3.74 -6.62
CA PRO A 59 2.59 2.36 -6.10
C PRO A 59 3.68 1.43 -6.66
N GLY A 60 3.96 1.48 -7.96
CA GLY A 60 4.97 0.62 -8.61
C GLY A 60 6.40 1.16 -8.61
N ASN A 61 6.71 2.18 -7.80
CA ASN A 61 8.04 2.79 -7.80
C ASN A 61 9.00 2.18 -6.78
N HIS A 62 10.24 1.91 -7.21
CA HIS A 62 11.25 1.20 -6.41
C HIS A 62 12.35 2.11 -5.83
N PHE A 63 12.21 3.44 -5.94
CA PHE A 63 13.28 4.39 -5.59
C PHE A 63 13.74 4.30 -4.13
N TYR A 64 12.80 4.15 -3.19
CA TYR A 64 13.11 4.05 -1.75
C TYR A 64 13.37 2.61 -1.29
N GLY A 65 13.16 1.62 -2.15
CA GLY A 65 13.28 0.21 -1.83
C GLY A 65 12.41 -0.67 -2.73
N PRO A 66 12.62 -1.99 -2.70
CA PRO A 66 11.85 -2.92 -3.52
C PRO A 66 10.37 -2.96 -3.08
N VAL A 67 9.47 -2.86 -4.04
CA VAL A 67 8.03 -3.03 -3.83
C VAL A 67 7.47 -4.05 -4.80
N PHE A 68 6.39 -4.73 -4.40
CA PHE A 68 5.67 -5.64 -5.27
C PHE A 68 4.27 -5.10 -5.56
N SER A 69 4.05 -4.58 -6.76
CA SER A 69 2.75 -4.04 -7.20
C SER A 69 2.03 -4.91 -8.23
N GLU A 70 2.78 -5.76 -8.94
CA GLU A 70 2.28 -6.72 -9.92
C GLU A 70 3.31 -7.82 -10.19
N ALA A 71 2.84 -8.98 -10.63
CA ALA A 71 3.70 -10.06 -11.13
C ALA A 71 3.96 -9.91 -12.62
N ALA A 72 5.21 -10.06 -13.04
CA ALA A 72 5.54 -10.23 -14.45
C ALA A 72 5.23 -11.68 -14.84
N THR A 73 4.05 -11.92 -15.42
CA THR A 73 3.63 -13.25 -15.87
C THR A 73 2.68 -13.21 -17.06
N GLN A 74 2.72 -14.25 -17.88
CA GLN A 74 1.71 -14.48 -18.92
C GLN A 74 0.49 -15.26 -18.41
N GLU A 75 0.58 -15.88 -17.23
CA GLU A 75 -0.56 -16.55 -16.61
C GLU A 75 -1.66 -15.53 -16.30
N ARG A 76 -2.91 -15.84 -16.68
CA ARG A 76 -4.08 -14.99 -16.34
C ARG A 76 -4.44 -15.15 -14.87
N VAL A 77 -3.58 -14.67 -13.98
CA VAL A 77 -3.78 -14.64 -12.54
C VAL A 77 -3.89 -13.21 -12.03
N VAL A 78 -4.74 -13.00 -11.03
CA VAL A 78 -4.92 -11.71 -10.35
C VAL A 78 -5.05 -11.92 -8.85
N ALA A 79 -4.62 -10.94 -8.06
CA ALA A 79 -4.80 -10.96 -6.61
C ALA A 79 -5.80 -9.88 -6.18
N LEU A 80 -6.87 -10.29 -5.49
CA LEU A 80 -7.73 -9.38 -4.76
C LEU A 80 -7.11 -9.09 -3.40
N THR A 81 -7.00 -7.81 -3.06
CA THR A 81 -6.49 -7.36 -1.77
C THR A 81 -7.47 -6.42 -1.09
N PHE A 82 -7.63 -6.58 0.21
CA PHE A 82 -8.53 -5.78 1.04
C PHE A 82 -7.76 -5.15 2.20
N ASP A 83 -7.80 -3.84 2.30
CA ASP A 83 -7.13 -3.07 3.34
C ASP A 83 -8.12 -2.65 4.45
N ASP A 84 -7.55 -2.31 5.60
CA ASP A 84 -8.17 -1.68 6.77
C ASP A 84 -8.99 -2.57 7.70
N GLY A 85 -9.31 -3.80 7.30
CA GLY A 85 -10.01 -4.75 8.14
C GLY A 85 -9.24 -5.19 9.41
N PRO A 86 -9.86 -6.02 10.26
CA PRO A 86 -11.23 -6.49 10.15
C PRO A 86 -12.24 -5.44 10.64
N TYR A 87 -13.31 -5.21 9.88
CA TYR A 87 -14.34 -4.22 10.17
C TYR A 87 -15.75 -4.82 9.98
N PRO A 88 -16.39 -5.27 11.07
CA PRO A 88 -17.76 -5.79 11.00
C PRO A 88 -18.79 -4.71 10.64
N PRO A 89 -19.82 -5.04 9.83
CA PRO A 89 -20.10 -6.36 9.27
C PRO A 89 -19.41 -6.63 7.92
N TYR A 90 -18.63 -5.67 7.42
CA TYR A 90 -18.18 -5.65 6.03
C TYR A 90 -17.11 -6.69 5.71
N THR A 91 -16.18 -6.96 6.63
CA THR A 91 -15.23 -8.07 6.47
C THR A 91 -15.97 -9.41 6.39
N GLN A 92 -16.96 -9.68 7.26
CA GLN A 92 -17.77 -10.92 7.18
C GLN A 92 -18.51 -11.03 5.84
N GLN A 93 -19.09 -9.93 5.36
CA GLN A 93 -19.81 -9.93 4.08
C GLN A 93 -18.85 -10.13 2.89
N THR A 94 -17.63 -9.58 2.97
CA THR A 94 -16.59 -9.80 1.97
C THR A 94 -16.17 -11.27 1.93
N LEU A 95 -15.94 -11.89 3.10
CA LEU A 95 -15.67 -13.33 3.20
C LEU A 95 -16.79 -14.17 2.61
N ALA A 96 -18.06 -13.82 2.87
CA ALA A 96 -19.20 -14.51 2.28
C ALA A 96 -19.18 -14.46 0.74
N VAL A 97 -18.91 -13.29 0.15
CA VAL A 97 -18.78 -13.15 -1.32
C VAL A 97 -17.64 -14.00 -1.86
N LEU A 98 -16.47 -13.98 -1.20
CA LEU A 98 -15.31 -14.76 -1.62
C LEU A 98 -15.58 -16.27 -1.56
N LYS A 99 -16.22 -16.73 -0.48
CA LYS A 99 -16.63 -18.11 -0.26
C LYS A 99 -17.68 -18.59 -1.27
N GLU A 100 -18.72 -17.79 -1.52
CA GLU A 100 -19.74 -18.05 -2.55
C GLU A 100 -19.11 -18.31 -3.92
N ASN A 101 -17.99 -17.63 -4.21
CA ASN A 101 -17.29 -17.73 -5.48
C ASN A 101 -16.08 -18.67 -5.44
N GLY A 102 -15.71 -19.26 -4.30
CA GLY A 102 -14.49 -20.07 -4.17
C GLY A 102 -13.23 -19.33 -4.61
N VAL A 103 -13.07 -18.07 -4.19
CA VAL A 103 -11.95 -17.20 -4.57
C VAL A 103 -11.09 -16.87 -3.35
N PRO A 104 -9.78 -17.12 -3.38
CA PRO A 104 -8.88 -16.64 -2.34
C PRO A 104 -8.59 -15.14 -2.50
N ALA A 105 -8.17 -14.50 -1.41
CA ALA A 105 -7.81 -13.09 -1.37
C ALA A 105 -6.74 -12.86 -0.30
N THR A 106 -6.18 -11.64 -0.25
CA THR A 106 -5.25 -11.21 0.80
C THR A 106 -5.83 -10.03 1.56
N PHE A 107 -5.84 -10.10 2.90
CA PHE A 107 -6.34 -9.04 3.76
C PHE A 107 -5.18 -8.38 4.50
N PHE A 108 -4.93 -7.09 4.24
CA PHE A 108 -3.96 -6.30 4.98
C PHE A 108 -4.65 -5.70 6.20
N LEU A 109 -4.41 -6.30 7.37
CA LEU A 109 -5.16 -6.00 8.58
C LEU A 109 -4.48 -4.93 9.43
N VAL A 110 -5.28 -4.00 9.92
CA VAL A 110 -4.86 -3.01 10.92
C VAL A 110 -4.83 -3.69 12.29
N GLY A 111 -3.69 -3.67 12.96
CA GLY A 111 -3.47 -4.40 14.21
C GLY A 111 -4.47 -4.06 15.31
N LYS A 112 -4.86 -2.79 15.44
CA LYS A 112 -5.89 -2.34 16.40
C LYS A 112 -7.28 -2.89 16.09
N ASN A 113 -7.59 -3.17 14.83
CA ASN A 113 -8.85 -3.81 14.43
C ASN A 113 -8.77 -5.32 14.65
N ALA A 114 -7.63 -5.94 14.33
CA ALA A 114 -7.37 -7.36 14.60
C ALA A 114 -7.45 -7.69 16.10
N GLU A 115 -6.93 -6.82 16.96
CA GLU A 115 -7.00 -6.95 18.43
C GLU A 115 -8.45 -6.91 18.95
N LYS A 116 -9.34 -6.16 18.29
CA LYS A 116 -10.76 -6.07 18.66
C LYS A 116 -11.60 -7.24 18.13
N HIS A 117 -11.18 -7.84 17.01
CA HIS A 117 -11.93 -8.87 16.29
C HIS A 117 -11.09 -10.12 15.98
N PRO A 118 -10.43 -10.73 16.98
CA PRO A 118 -9.55 -11.87 16.76
C PRO A 118 -10.27 -13.08 16.15
N GLU A 119 -11.57 -13.24 16.44
CA GLU A 119 -12.42 -14.27 15.84
C GLU A 119 -12.54 -14.12 14.33
N LEU A 120 -12.61 -12.89 13.83
CA LEU A 120 -12.73 -12.60 12.41
C LEU A 120 -11.40 -12.78 11.69
N VAL A 121 -10.29 -12.45 12.35
CA VAL A 121 -8.94 -12.78 11.87
C VAL A 121 -8.77 -14.29 11.73
N ALA A 122 -9.18 -15.07 12.75
CA ALA A 122 -9.14 -16.52 12.68
C ALA A 122 -10.02 -17.08 11.55
N GLN A 123 -11.20 -16.49 11.33
CA GLN A 123 -12.08 -16.86 10.23
C GLN A 123 -11.44 -16.61 8.86
N ILE A 124 -10.78 -15.46 8.65
CA ILE A 124 -10.06 -15.15 7.40
C ILE A 124 -9.07 -16.27 7.04
N VAL A 125 -8.27 -16.73 8.01
CA VAL A 125 -7.30 -17.82 7.79
C VAL A 125 -8.00 -19.16 7.57
N ALA A 126 -9.01 -19.48 8.39
CA ALA A 126 -9.74 -20.75 8.30
C ALA A 126 -10.45 -20.94 6.94
N GLU A 127 -10.85 -19.84 6.30
CA GLU A 127 -11.45 -19.84 4.96
C GLU A 127 -10.41 -19.84 3.81
N GLY A 128 -9.10 -19.91 4.14
CA GLY A 128 -8.02 -20.07 3.17
C GLY A 128 -7.51 -18.77 2.56
N HIS A 129 -7.79 -17.62 3.19
CA HIS A 129 -7.27 -16.33 2.75
C HIS A 129 -5.92 -16.03 3.40
N GLN A 130 -5.12 -15.19 2.72
CA GLN A 130 -3.85 -14.71 3.24
C GLN A 130 -4.06 -13.47 4.12
N ILE A 131 -3.26 -13.34 5.18
CA ILE A 131 -3.16 -12.11 5.98
C ILE A 131 -1.84 -11.39 5.68
N GLY A 132 -1.93 -10.07 5.54
CA GLY A 132 -0.84 -9.12 5.50
C GLY A 132 -0.91 -8.12 6.66
N ASN A 133 0.20 -7.46 6.93
CA ASN A 133 0.31 -6.42 7.96
C ASN A 133 -0.05 -5.04 7.38
N HIS A 134 -0.95 -4.29 8.03
CA HIS A 134 -1.30 -2.91 7.64
C HIS A 134 -1.05 -1.88 8.76
N THR A 135 0.04 -2.08 9.52
CA THR A 135 0.41 -1.30 10.71
C THR A 135 -0.60 -1.43 11.85
N TYR A 136 -0.33 -0.81 13.00
CA TYR A 136 -1.17 -0.99 14.18
C TYR A 136 -2.34 -0.01 14.19
N SER A 137 -2.07 1.25 13.88
CA SER A 137 -3.03 2.34 14.02
C SER A 137 -3.45 2.99 12.70
N HIS A 138 -2.91 2.52 11.56
CA HIS A 138 -3.13 3.13 10.24
C HIS A 138 -2.70 4.62 10.22
N THR A 139 -1.62 4.94 10.92
CA THR A 139 -1.04 6.29 10.92
C THR A 139 -0.17 6.48 9.68
N ASP A 140 -0.15 7.70 9.14
CA ASP A 140 0.81 8.10 8.10
C ASP A 140 2.26 7.95 8.61
N LEU A 141 2.93 6.91 8.14
CA LEU A 141 4.27 6.55 8.58
C LEU A 141 5.31 7.64 8.27
N LEU A 142 5.09 8.51 7.28
CA LEU A 142 6.02 9.59 6.94
C LEU A 142 6.13 10.63 8.08
N LYS A 143 5.16 10.67 8.99
CA LYS A 143 5.13 11.57 10.17
C LYS A 143 5.79 10.98 11.42
N LEU A 144 6.14 9.70 11.39
CA LEU A 144 6.71 8.98 12.52
C LEU A 144 8.23 8.94 12.41
N ASP A 145 8.95 8.81 13.53
CA ASP A 145 10.38 8.46 13.50
C ASP A 145 10.60 6.94 13.24
N ARG A 146 11.86 6.50 13.11
CA ARG A 146 12.18 5.08 12.84
C ARG A 146 11.63 4.13 13.91
N ALA A 147 11.76 4.48 15.19
CA ALA A 147 11.35 3.63 16.30
C ALA A 147 9.82 3.51 16.36
N GLN A 148 9.11 4.59 16.05
CA GLN A 148 7.66 4.60 15.94
C GLN A 148 7.15 3.78 14.74
N VAL A 149 7.80 3.87 13.58
CA VAL A 149 7.48 3.01 12.42
C VAL A 149 7.69 1.54 12.79
N ALA A 150 8.82 1.20 13.41
CA ALA A 150 9.09 -0.14 13.91
C ALA A 150 8.00 -0.64 14.87
N ALA A 151 7.61 0.17 15.87
CA ALA A 151 6.59 -0.17 16.84
C ALA A 151 5.22 -0.43 16.19
N GLU A 152 4.83 0.36 15.19
CA GLU A 152 3.59 0.18 14.44
C GLU A 152 3.55 -1.18 13.72
N VAL A 153 4.67 -1.60 13.13
CA VAL A 153 4.77 -2.87 12.39
C VAL A 153 4.88 -4.05 13.35
N ASP A 154 5.77 -3.97 14.33
CA ASP A 154 6.09 -5.06 15.26
C ASP A 154 4.90 -5.42 16.14
N LYS A 155 4.14 -4.43 16.60
CA LYS A 155 2.92 -4.67 17.37
C LYS A 155 1.88 -5.44 16.56
N THR A 156 1.70 -5.09 15.29
CA THR A 156 0.78 -5.83 14.40
C THR A 156 1.30 -7.22 14.08
N GLN A 157 2.61 -7.40 13.85
CA GLN A 157 3.21 -8.73 13.68
C GLN A 157 2.90 -9.63 14.88
N GLN A 158 3.10 -9.11 16.11
CA GLN A 158 2.86 -9.88 17.34
C GLN A 158 1.39 -10.25 17.52
N ILE A 159 0.48 -9.30 17.32
CA ILE A 159 -0.97 -9.52 17.45
C ILE A 159 -1.42 -10.60 16.46
N LEU A 160 -1.07 -10.44 15.18
CA LEU A 160 -1.47 -11.38 14.14
C LEU A 160 -0.85 -12.76 14.37
N ALA A 161 0.43 -12.84 14.72
CA ALA A 161 1.08 -14.11 15.05
C ALA A 161 0.42 -14.82 16.25
N THR A 162 -0.03 -14.07 17.25
CA THR A 162 -0.73 -14.63 18.42
C THR A 162 -2.08 -15.24 18.01
N ILE A 163 -2.80 -14.62 17.08
CA ILE A 163 -4.13 -15.07 16.66
C ILE A 163 -4.03 -16.23 15.65
N THR A 164 -3.10 -16.16 14.70
CA THR A 164 -3.04 -17.08 13.55
C THR A 164 -1.98 -18.19 13.71
N GLY A 165 -1.10 -18.07 14.71
CA GLY A 165 0.04 -18.96 14.92
C GLY A 165 1.27 -18.65 14.06
N HIS A 166 1.20 -17.67 13.15
CA HIS A 166 2.33 -17.24 12.34
C HIS A 166 2.26 -15.74 12.02
N ALA A 167 3.41 -15.07 11.97
CA ALA A 167 3.45 -13.67 11.60
C ALA A 167 3.24 -13.51 10.07
N PRO A 168 2.63 -12.41 9.60
CA PRO A 168 2.57 -12.09 8.17
C PRO A 168 3.96 -11.92 7.56
N GLU A 169 4.11 -12.29 6.29
CA GLU A 169 5.33 -12.12 5.47
C GLU A 169 5.27 -10.89 4.57
N VAL A 170 4.06 -10.35 4.37
CA VAL A 170 3.78 -9.20 3.52
C VAL A 170 3.22 -8.05 4.34
N VAL A 171 3.58 -6.83 3.95
CA VAL A 171 3.14 -5.59 4.58
C VAL A 171 2.74 -4.58 3.53
N ARG A 172 1.71 -3.79 3.81
CA ARG A 172 1.34 -2.64 3.00
C ARG A 172 1.37 -1.39 3.90
N PRO A 173 2.22 -0.40 3.65
CA PRO A 173 2.17 0.87 4.37
C PRO A 173 0.82 1.59 4.15
N PRO A 174 0.23 2.22 5.18
CA PRO A 174 -0.95 3.07 5.02
C PRO A 174 -0.75 4.09 3.90
N HIS A 175 -1.77 4.23 3.06
CA HIS A 175 -1.77 5.10 1.87
C HIS A 175 -0.73 4.76 0.78
N GLY A 176 0.04 3.67 0.92
CA GLY A 176 1.16 3.32 0.05
C GLY A 176 2.38 4.24 0.20
N PHE A 177 2.41 5.06 1.26
CA PHE A 177 3.46 6.05 1.47
C PHE A 177 4.72 5.41 2.06
N ARG A 178 5.87 5.78 1.48
CA ARG A 178 7.16 5.22 1.88
C ARG A 178 8.32 6.18 1.68
N ASP A 179 9.34 6.01 2.51
CA ASP A 179 10.67 6.59 2.35
C ASP A 179 11.73 5.54 2.72
N ALA A 180 13.01 5.89 2.62
CA ALA A 180 14.12 4.96 2.88
C ALA A 180 14.03 4.33 4.28
N VAL A 181 13.68 5.11 5.31
CA VAL A 181 13.59 4.61 6.69
C VAL A 181 12.44 3.62 6.85
N ILE A 182 11.28 3.89 6.24
CA ILE A 182 10.16 2.95 6.24
C ILE A 182 10.58 1.64 5.57
N MET A 183 11.19 1.71 4.39
CA MET A 183 11.61 0.52 3.64
C MET A 183 12.68 -0.30 4.39
N ASP A 184 13.64 0.36 5.04
CA ASP A 184 14.63 -0.31 5.87
C ASP A 184 14.00 -1.05 7.05
N VAL A 185 13.03 -0.43 7.74
CA VAL A 185 12.30 -1.06 8.84
C VAL A 185 11.58 -2.32 8.37
N MET A 186 10.95 -2.29 7.18
CA MET A 186 10.30 -3.47 6.60
C MET A 186 11.33 -4.55 6.23
N ALA A 187 12.46 -4.16 5.63
CA ALA A 187 13.52 -5.08 5.22
C ALA A 187 14.16 -5.80 6.42
N GLU A 188 14.44 -5.09 7.52
CA GLU A 188 14.97 -5.69 8.76
C GLU A 188 14.05 -6.77 9.36
N ARG A 189 12.75 -6.69 9.06
CA ARG A 189 11.72 -7.64 9.51
C ARG A 189 11.45 -8.74 8.49
N ASN A 190 12.21 -8.77 7.38
CA ASN A 190 12.00 -9.65 6.24
C ASN A 190 10.58 -9.56 5.66
N LEU A 191 9.98 -8.36 5.71
CA LEU A 191 8.64 -8.13 5.18
C LEU A 191 8.73 -7.68 3.72
N THR A 192 7.94 -8.32 2.87
CA THR A 192 7.77 -7.86 1.48
C THR A 192 6.74 -6.74 1.45
N VAL A 193 7.16 -5.57 0.96
CA VAL A 193 6.27 -4.42 0.77
C VAL A 193 5.40 -4.65 -0.48
N VAL A 194 4.09 -4.69 -0.29
CA VAL A 194 3.12 -4.97 -1.34
C VAL A 194 2.24 -3.76 -1.57
N GLU A 195 2.21 -3.30 -2.80
CA GLU A 195 1.42 -2.17 -3.28
C GLU A 195 0.32 -2.71 -4.22
N TRP A 196 -0.10 -1.95 -5.22
CA TRP A 196 -1.11 -2.36 -6.19
C TRP A 196 -0.82 -1.82 -7.58
N SER A 197 -1.26 -2.53 -8.63
CA SER A 197 -1.27 -2.04 -10.01
C SER A 197 -2.65 -1.53 -10.42
N VAL A 198 -3.72 -1.95 -9.73
CA VAL A 198 -5.09 -1.58 -10.03
C VAL A 198 -5.76 -0.96 -8.81
N MET A 199 -6.12 0.32 -8.90
CA MET A 199 -6.78 1.09 -7.84
C MET A 199 -8.23 1.42 -8.20
N CYS A 200 -9.18 0.92 -7.40
CA CYS A 200 -10.61 1.08 -7.68
C CYS A 200 -11.21 2.36 -7.10
N ARG A 201 -10.56 2.95 -6.08
CA ARG A 201 -11.06 4.10 -5.31
C ARG A 201 -12.42 3.83 -4.69
N ASP A 202 -12.58 2.66 -4.09
CA ASP A 202 -13.82 2.20 -3.48
C ASP A 202 -14.11 2.91 -2.15
N TRP A 203 -13.08 3.34 -1.40
CA TRP A 203 -13.22 4.05 -0.14
C TRP A 203 -14.00 5.39 -0.23
N VAL A 204 -14.09 6.00 -1.41
CA VAL A 204 -14.91 7.22 -1.63
C VAL A 204 -16.37 6.92 -2.00
N ASN A 205 -16.78 5.65 -1.98
CA ASN A 205 -18.13 5.19 -2.33
C ASN A 205 -18.67 5.74 -3.68
N PRO A 206 -17.93 5.58 -4.80
CA PRO A 206 -18.28 6.18 -6.10
C PRO A 206 -19.40 5.45 -6.87
N GLY A 207 -19.94 4.36 -6.32
CA GLY A 207 -20.91 3.46 -6.95
C GLY A 207 -20.29 2.14 -7.41
N VAL A 208 -21.07 1.06 -7.33
CA VAL A 208 -20.67 -0.33 -7.66
C VAL A 208 -20.07 -0.44 -9.07
N GLU A 209 -20.74 0.12 -10.07
CA GLU A 209 -20.28 0.12 -11.47
C GLU A 209 -18.91 0.79 -11.62
N ALA A 210 -18.72 1.95 -10.98
CA ALA A 210 -17.48 2.70 -11.08
C ALA A 210 -16.30 1.92 -10.47
N ILE A 211 -16.53 1.22 -9.35
CA ILE A 211 -15.52 0.37 -8.70
C ILE A 211 -15.17 -0.80 -9.63
N ALA A 212 -16.18 -1.56 -10.08
CA ALA A 212 -15.99 -2.75 -10.91
C ALA A 212 -15.33 -2.42 -12.26
N SER A 213 -15.81 -1.39 -12.96
CA SER A 213 -15.26 -0.97 -14.25
C SER A 213 -13.80 -0.53 -14.14
N ARG A 214 -13.42 0.18 -13.07
CA ARG A 214 -12.01 0.57 -12.83
C ARG A 214 -11.11 -0.63 -12.59
N ALA A 215 -11.61 -1.66 -11.93
CA ALA A 215 -10.86 -2.90 -11.76
C ALA A 215 -10.71 -3.61 -13.11
N VAL A 216 -11.83 -3.97 -13.73
CA VAL A 216 -11.86 -4.86 -14.90
C VAL A 216 -11.18 -4.24 -16.11
N SER A 217 -11.34 -2.94 -16.36
CA SER A 217 -10.72 -2.27 -17.51
C SER A 217 -9.21 -2.10 -17.42
N LYS A 218 -8.62 -2.24 -16.23
CA LYS A 218 -7.19 -1.99 -15.98
C LYS A 218 -6.40 -3.25 -15.66
N VAL A 219 -7.08 -4.33 -15.31
CA VAL A 219 -6.46 -5.61 -14.97
C VAL A 219 -5.67 -6.16 -16.17
N LYS A 220 -4.49 -6.66 -15.84
CA LYS A 220 -3.62 -7.48 -16.70
C LYS A 220 -3.21 -8.74 -15.94
N SER A 221 -2.66 -9.74 -16.64
CA SER A 221 -1.95 -10.87 -16.02
C SER A 221 -0.99 -10.38 -14.93
N GLY A 222 -1.09 -10.94 -13.73
CA GLY A 222 -0.25 -10.57 -12.60
C GLY A 222 -0.72 -9.37 -11.78
N SER A 223 -1.87 -8.76 -12.09
CA SER A 223 -2.33 -7.55 -11.38
C SER A 223 -2.72 -7.79 -9.93
N ILE A 224 -2.42 -6.79 -9.08
CA ILE A 224 -2.89 -6.70 -7.70
C ILE A 224 -3.94 -5.60 -7.62
N ILE A 225 -5.15 -5.97 -7.21
CA ILE A 225 -6.31 -5.08 -7.12
C ILE A 225 -6.47 -4.62 -5.68
N LEU A 226 -6.45 -3.30 -5.45
CA LEU A 226 -6.72 -2.67 -4.16
C LEU A 226 -8.21 -2.39 -3.98
N LEU A 227 -8.76 -2.92 -2.89
CA LEU A 227 -10.09 -2.67 -2.33
C LEU A 227 -9.97 -2.51 -0.81
N HIS A 228 -11.05 -2.11 -0.14
CA HIS A 228 -11.08 -1.92 1.31
C HIS A 228 -12.27 -2.65 1.92
N ASP A 229 -12.02 -3.48 2.93
CA ASP A 229 -13.07 -4.03 3.79
C ASP A 229 -13.20 -3.26 5.11
N GLY A 230 -12.23 -2.37 5.42
CA GLY A 230 -12.23 -1.43 6.53
C GLY A 230 -12.24 0.05 6.13
N ASP A 231 -12.06 0.94 7.11
CA ASP A 231 -11.91 2.40 6.95
C ASP A 231 -10.90 2.93 7.99
N GLY A 232 -9.65 2.48 7.87
CA GLY A 232 -8.63 2.54 8.90
C GLY A 232 -9.15 2.13 10.28
N VAL A 233 -8.88 2.96 11.29
CA VAL A 233 -9.39 2.78 12.67
C VAL A 233 -10.72 3.51 12.94
N ALA A 234 -11.18 4.35 12.00
CA ALA A 234 -12.35 5.20 12.19
C ALA A 234 -13.64 4.41 12.11
N ALA A 235 -13.69 3.40 11.22
CA ALA A 235 -14.80 2.46 11.12
C ALA A 235 -16.17 3.18 10.98
N ASN A 236 -16.21 4.26 10.18
CA ASN A 236 -17.40 5.11 10.04
C ASN A 236 -18.05 5.05 8.65
N ALA A 237 -17.35 4.53 7.65
CA ALA A 237 -17.78 4.55 6.26
C ALA A 237 -18.24 3.17 5.80
N SER A 238 -19.38 3.12 5.10
CA SER A 238 -19.88 1.88 4.54
C SER A 238 -18.93 1.30 3.47
N ARG A 239 -18.82 -0.04 3.43
CA ARG A 239 -18.16 -0.81 2.36
C ARG A 239 -19.16 -1.64 1.53
N ALA A 240 -20.46 -1.36 1.63
CA ALA A 240 -21.50 -2.09 0.89
C ALA A 240 -21.27 -2.06 -0.64
N GLN A 241 -20.81 -0.93 -1.17
CA GLN A 241 -20.50 -0.82 -2.60
C GLN A 241 -19.28 -1.66 -2.99
N THR A 242 -18.26 -1.73 -2.12
CA THR A 242 -17.08 -2.59 -2.32
C THR A 242 -17.48 -4.06 -2.38
N ILE A 243 -18.37 -4.50 -1.50
CA ILE A 243 -18.83 -5.90 -1.45
C ILE A 243 -19.54 -6.29 -2.75
N GLU A 244 -20.49 -5.47 -3.21
CA GLU A 244 -21.21 -5.76 -4.45
C GLU A 244 -20.29 -5.63 -5.68
N ALA A 245 -19.38 -4.66 -5.69
CA ALA A 245 -18.39 -4.54 -6.74
C ALA A 245 -17.44 -5.74 -6.76
N THR A 246 -17.07 -6.29 -5.61
CA THR A 246 -16.23 -7.51 -5.50
C THR A 246 -16.91 -8.69 -6.19
N ARG A 247 -18.21 -8.91 -5.93
CA ARG A 247 -18.99 -9.97 -6.60
C ARG A 247 -18.93 -9.82 -8.12
N ARG A 248 -19.11 -8.59 -8.62
CA ARG A 248 -19.05 -8.30 -10.05
C ARG A 248 -17.66 -8.46 -10.66
N ILE A 249 -16.61 -7.96 -9.98
CA ILE A 249 -15.22 -8.11 -10.40
C ILE A 249 -14.87 -9.58 -10.54
N ILE A 250 -15.24 -10.40 -9.56
CA ILE A 250 -14.99 -11.85 -9.60
C ILE A 250 -15.68 -12.47 -10.81
N HIS A 251 -16.96 -12.17 -11.04
CA HIS A 251 -17.71 -12.72 -12.16
C HIS A 251 -17.10 -12.32 -13.52
N GLU A 252 -16.81 -11.03 -13.72
CA GLU A 252 -16.29 -10.50 -14.99
C GLU A 252 -14.87 -10.98 -15.29
N LEU A 253 -13.98 -11.06 -14.29
CA LEU A 253 -12.62 -11.54 -14.52
C LEU A 253 -12.58 -13.06 -14.72
N LYS A 254 -13.42 -13.83 -14.02
CA LYS A 254 -13.56 -15.27 -14.30
C LYS A 254 -14.06 -15.54 -15.72
N SER A 255 -15.04 -14.79 -16.20
CA SER A 255 -15.54 -14.96 -17.58
C SER A 255 -14.49 -14.61 -18.64
N GLN A 256 -13.51 -13.77 -18.29
CA GLN A 256 -12.32 -13.47 -19.11
C GLN A 256 -11.18 -14.50 -18.94
N GLY A 257 -11.38 -15.55 -18.13
CA GLY A 257 -10.41 -16.62 -17.92
C GLY A 257 -9.33 -16.32 -16.88
N TYR A 258 -9.52 -15.30 -16.03
CA TYR A 258 -8.61 -15.06 -14.91
C TYR A 258 -8.88 -16.03 -13.75
N ARG A 259 -7.79 -16.49 -13.14
CA ARG A 259 -7.77 -17.17 -11.84
C ARG A 259 -7.40 -16.18 -10.75
N PHE A 260 -8.03 -16.34 -9.61
CA PHE A 260 -7.72 -15.55 -8.42
C PHE A 260 -6.75 -16.30 -7.52
N VAL A 261 -5.77 -15.57 -7.00
CA VAL A 261 -4.71 -16.08 -6.13
C VAL A 261 -4.45 -15.09 -5.00
N THR A 262 -3.81 -15.56 -3.94
CA THR A 262 -3.26 -14.71 -2.88
C THR A 262 -1.99 -13.97 -3.36
N VAL A 263 -1.56 -12.96 -2.62
CA VAL A 263 -0.32 -12.23 -2.92
C VAL A 263 0.91 -13.15 -2.83
N ASN A 264 0.98 -14.05 -1.86
CA ASN A 264 2.09 -15.00 -1.74
C ASN A 264 2.14 -15.98 -2.92
N GLU A 265 1.00 -16.37 -3.47
CA GLU A 265 0.93 -17.21 -4.66
C GLU A 265 1.36 -16.44 -5.92
N ILE A 266 0.92 -15.19 -6.09
CA ILE A 266 1.26 -14.37 -7.26
C ILE A 266 2.72 -13.87 -7.22
N LEU A 267 3.30 -13.73 -6.04
CA LEU A 267 4.75 -13.52 -5.87
C LEU A 267 5.56 -14.70 -6.44
N LYS A 268 5.10 -15.93 -6.19
CA LYS A 268 5.80 -17.15 -6.61
C LYS A 268 5.73 -17.42 -8.12
N THR A 269 4.74 -16.90 -8.85
CA THR A 269 4.70 -17.00 -10.32
C THR A 269 5.83 -16.18 -10.96
N THR A 270 6.15 -15.01 -10.40
CA THR A 270 7.28 -14.17 -10.86
C THR A 270 8.63 -14.90 -10.72
N ALA A 271 8.83 -15.63 -9.62
CA ALA A 271 10.06 -16.38 -9.36
C ALA A 271 10.30 -17.54 -10.34
N LYS A 272 9.23 -18.08 -10.96
CA LYS A 272 9.32 -19.16 -11.95
C LYS A 272 9.70 -18.67 -13.35
N GLU A 273 9.40 -17.42 -13.68
CA GLU A 273 9.69 -16.82 -14.99
C GLU A 273 11.08 -16.13 -15.06
N GLY A 274 11.89 -16.21 -14.01
CA GLY A 274 13.29 -15.79 -14.03
C GLY A 274 13.54 -14.28 -13.92
N ALA A 275 12.58 -13.51 -13.41
CA ALA A 275 12.81 -12.11 -13.10
C ALA A 275 13.70 -12.00 -11.84
N LYS A 276 14.96 -11.58 -12.03
CA LYS A 276 15.80 -11.11 -10.93
C LYS A 276 15.14 -9.87 -10.32
N LEU A 277 14.71 -9.98 -9.07
CA LEU A 277 14.41 -8.85 -8.20
C LEU A 277 15.65 -7.97 -8.01
#